data_AF-A0A348TV57-F1
#
_entry.id   AF-A0A348TV57-F1
#
_cell.length_a   1.000
_cell.length_b   1.000
_cell.length_c   1.000
_cell.angle_alpha   90.00
_cell.angle_beta   90.00
_cell.angle_gamma   90.00
#
_symmetry.space_group_name_H-M   'P 1'
#
loop_
_entity.id
_entity.type
_entity.pdbx_description
1 polymer ?
#
loop_
_entity_poly.entity_id
_entity_poly.type
_entity_poly.pdbx_seq_one_letter_code
_entity_poly.pdbx_strand_id
1 'polypeptide(L)'
;MAADGSVDIFLLDNRSFRTNRDSANATVFGIEQLNWFHDALVHSTANVHIICMGGQLLNTAQVFENMSNYPKERELLVQWLSEAPGTPIVLTGDRHSGEINKMVVNGKAIVEVCASPLTANAHPHHEENNRTRLHENTTGTQHFGVLQLKLSDAKGAAYHVGLYDAKGTALFTHRETPIN
;
A
#
# COMPACT_ATOMS: atom_id res chain seq x y z
N MET A 1 17.78 -12.35 0.01
CA MET A 1 17.31 -10.99 -0.30
C MET A 1 16.77 -11.00 -1.73
N ALA A 2 15.68 -10.29 -2.02
CA ALA A 2 15.15 -10.25 -3.39
C ALA A 2 16.02 -9.32 -4.26
N ALA A 3 16.22 -9.71 -5.53
CA ALA A 3 17.00 -8.93 -6.51
C ALA A 3 18.34 -8.41 -5.96
N ASP A 4 19.15 -9.31 -5.42
CA ASP A 4 20.49 -9.03 -4.88
C ASP A 4 20.54 -7.97 -3.76
N GLY A 5 19.44 -7.79 -3.03
CA GLY A 5 19.34 -6.80 -1.94
C GLY A 5 18.76 -5.45 -2.36
N SER A 6 18.34 -5.31 -3.61
CA SER A 6 17.73 -4.07 -4.12
C SER A 6 16.27 -3.90 -3.68
N VAL A 7 15.62 -4.97 -3.18
CA VAL A 7 14.21 -4.98 -2.79
C VAL A 7 14.04 -5.68 -1.45
N ASP A 8 13.40 -4.98 -0.51
CA ASP A 8 12.88 -5.59 0.72
C ASP A 8 11.36 -5.71 0.66
N ILE A 9 10.85 -6.81 1.23
CA ILE A 9 9.42 -7.10 1.33
C ILE A 9 9.07 -7.26 2.80
N PHE A 10 8.21 -6.37 3.31
CA PHE A 10 7.69 -6.39 4.67
C PHE A 10 6.26 -6.95 4.66
N LEU A 11 6.03 -7.99 5.45
CA LEU A 11 4.71 -8.61 5.59
C LEU A 11 4.15 -8.23 6.96
N LEU A 12 3.15 -7.35 6.96
CA LEU A 12 2.51 -6.86 8.19
C LEU A 12 1.19 -7.59 8.44
N ASP A 13 0.95 -7.92 9.71
CA ASP A 13 -0.27 -8.55 10.18
C ASP A 13 -1.15 -7.51 10.89
N ASN A 14 -2.25 -7.13 10.23
CA ASN A 14 -3.23 -6.16 10.72
C ASN A 14 -4.39 -6.80 11.53
N ARG A 15 -4.20 -8.02 12.04
CA ARG A 15 -5.18 -8.79 12.82
C ARG A 15 -4.67 -9.12 14.22
N SER A 16 -3.45 -9.63 14.35
CA SER A 16 -2.94 -10.22 15.60
C SER A 16 -2.98 -9.29 16.81
N PHE A 17 -2.67 -8.01 16.65
CA PHE A 17 -2.61 -7.04 17.75
C PHE A 17 -3.74 -6.01 17.71
N ARG A 18 -4.66 -6.14 16.76
CA ARG A 18 -5.64 -5.09 16.48
C ARG A 18 -6.63 -4.95 17.63
N THR A 19 -6.82 -3.71 18.07
CA THR A 19 -7.84 -3.34 19.05
C THR A 19 -8.99 -2.59 18.39
N ASN A 20 -10.11 -2.44 19.11
CA ASN A 20 -11.25 -1.66 18.63
C ASN A 20 -10.83 -0.20 18.40
N ARG A 21 -11.21 0.37 17.25
CA ARG A 21 -10.87 1.75 16.84
C ARG A 21 -11.29 2.83 17.85
N ASP A 22 -12.33 2.57 18.65
CA ASP A 22 -12.86 3.51 19.64
C ASP A 22 -12.12 3.41 20.99
N SER A 23 -11.12 2.54 21.10
CA SER A 23 -10.30 2.39 22.31
C SER A 23 -9.32 3.56 22.46
N ALA A 24 -9.02 3.96 23.70
CA ALA A 24 -8.08 5.06 23.98
C ALA A 24 -6.68 4.84 23.36
N ASN A 25 -6.23 3.59 23.31
CA ASN A 25 -4.98 3.14 22.69
C ASN A 25 -5.26 2.22 21.50
N ALA A 26 -6.19 2.63 20.62
CA ALA A 26 -6.49 1.90 19.39
C ALA A 26 -5.21 1.68 18.56
N THR A 27 -4.98 0.43 18.15
CA THR A 27 -3.83 0.03 17.33
C THR A 27 -4.22 -1.05 16.36
N VAL A 28 -3.53 -1.13 15.22
CA VAL A 28 -3.70 -2.20 14.22
C VAL A 28 -2.55 -3.20 14.33
N PHE A 29 -1.32 -2.71 14.36
CA PHE A 29 -0.11 -3.54 14.33
C PHE A 29 0.47 -3.82 15.72
N GLY A 30 0.13 -3.04 16.74
CA GLY A 30 0.71 -3.17 18.08
C GLY A 30 2.18 -2.70 18.14
N ILE A 31 2.63 -2.34 19.35
CA ILE A 31 3.94 -1.69 19.52
C ILE A 31 5.12 -2.57 19.10
N GLU A 32 5.05 -3.88 19.33
CA GLU A 32 6.13 -4.81 18.99
C GLU A 32 6.36 -4.90 17.48
N GLN A 33 5.28 -5.05 16.71
CA GLN A 33 5.35 -5.11 15.25
C GLN A 33 5.74 -3.75 14.65
N LEU A 34 5.21 -2.65 15.20
CA LEU A 34 5.58 -1.30 14.78
C LEU A 34 7.06 -1.02 14.99
N ASN A 35 7.62 -1.39 16.15
CA ASN A 35 9.04 -1.23 16.42
C ASN A 35 9.90 -2.09 15.49
N TRP A 36 9.53 -3.35 15.29
CA TRP A 36 10.22 -4.24 14.35
C TRP A 36 10.21 -3.67 12.92
N PHE A 37 9.05 -3.22 12.44
CA PHE A 37 8.90 -2.69 11.09
C PHE A 37 9.73 -1.42 10.91
N HIS A 38 9.62 -0.47 11.85
CA HIS A 38 10.40 0.77 11.80
C HIS A 38 11.90 0.51 11.80
N ASP A 39 12.39 -0.34 12.72
CA ASP A 39 13.81 -0.68 12.83
C ASP A 39 14.34 -1.34 11.55
N ALA A 40 13.59 -2.28 10.97
CA ALA A 40 13.96 -2.91 9.71
C ALA A 40 13.94 -1.92 8.53
N LEU A 41 12.98 -0.99 8.51
CA LEU A 41 12.82 -0.01 7.44
C LEU A 41 13.96 1.03 7.44
N VAL A 42 14.32 1.58 8.60
CA VAL A 42 15.35 2.64 8.70
C VAL A 42 16.77 2.11 8.47
N HIS A 43 17.02 0.83 8.76
CA HIS A 43 18.32 0.18 8.51
C HIS A 43 18.42 -0.46 7.12
N SER A 44 17.34 -0.48 6.34
CA SER A 44 17.36 -1.05 4.99
C SER A 44 18.25 -0.25 4.04
N THR A 45 19.02 -0.96 3.22
CA THR A 45 19.79 -0.37 2.11
C THR A 45 19.12 -0.55 0.75
N ALA A 46 17.96 -1.22 0.70
CA ALA A 46 17.24 -1.52 -0.53
C ALA A 46 16.77 -0.25 -1.27
N ASN A 47 16.59 -0.38 -2.58
CA ASN A 47 16.10 0.70 -3.44
C ASN A 47 14.57 0.75 -3.45
N VAL A 48 13.90 -0.37 -3.17
CA VAL A 48 12.44 -0.49 -3.11
C VAL A 48 12.04 -1.21 -1.84
N HIS A 49 11.00 -0.70 -1.19
CA HIS A 49 10.36 -1.31 -0.03
C HIS A 49 8.93 -1.66 -0.40
N ILE A 50 8.62 -2.96 -0.42
CA ILE A 50 7.26 -3.45 -0.65
C ILE A 50 6.63 -3.75 0.71
N ILE A 51 5.53 -3.10 1.04
CA ILE A 51 4.81 -3.28 2.30
C ILE A 51 3.50 -3.99 1.99
N CYS A 52 3.35 -5.23 2.42
CA CYS A 52 2.12 -5.99 2.28
C CYS A 52 1.32 -5.91 3.58
N MET A 53 0.07 -5.46 3.51
CA MET A 53 -0.84 -5.39 4.67
C MET A 53 -2.30 -5.59 4.25
N GLY A 54 -3.17 -6.06 5.14
CA GLY A 54 -4.56 -6.36 4.79
C GLY A 54 -5.39 -5.13 4.39
N GLY A 55 -5.56 -4.19 5.33
CA GLY A 55 -6.39 -2.99 5.13
C GLY A 55 -5.66 -1.87 4.40
N GLN A 56 -6.41 -0.99 3.75
CA GLN A 56 -5.84 0.12 2.98
C GLN A 56 -5.15 1.15 3.90
N LEU A 57 -4.00 1.68 3.47
CA LEU A 57 -3.24 2.74 4.12
C LEU A 57 -3.64 4.13 3.61
N LEU A 58 -3.72 4.32 2.30
CA LEU A 58 -3.81 5.67 1.71
C LEU A 58 -5.24 6.16 1.50
N ASN A 59 -6.22 5.27 1.40
CA ASN A 59 -7.64 5.64 1.28
C ASN A 59 -8.05 6.58 2.42
N THR A 60 -8.59 7.77 2.09
CA THR A 60 -8.98 8.79 3.10
C THR A 60 -10.39 8.62 3.67
N ALA A 61 -11.20 7.74 3.11
CA ALA A 61 -12.56 7.50 3.57
C ALA A 61 -12.54 6.68 4.86
N GLN A 62 -13.12 7.23 5.94
CA GLN A 62 -13.23 6.57 7.24
C GLN A 62 -14.43 5.61 7.28
N VAL A 63 -14.44 4.66 6.35
CA VAL A 63 -15.50 3.66 6.19
C VAL A 63 -14.89 2.27 6.15
N PHE A 64 -15.66 1.28 6.61
CA PHE A 64 -15.22 -0.12 6.68
C PHE A 64 -13.87 -0.29 7.39
N GLU A 65 -13.12 -1.31 7.00
CA GLU A 65 -11.80 -1.60 7.53
C GLU A 65 -10.70 -0.99 6.66
N ASN A 66 -10.04 0.03 7.21
CA ASN A 66 -8.81 0.63 6.67
C ASN A 66 -8.10 1.47 7.75
N MET A 67 -6.87 1.91 7.47
CA MET A 67 -6.05 2.70 8.38
C MET A 67 -6.57 4.12 8.63
N SER A 68 -7.47 4.67 7.81
CA SER A 68 -8.10 5.96 8.12
C SER A 68 -8.99 5.91 9.36
N ASN A 69 -9.40 4.72 9.81
CA ASN A 69 -10.04 4.53 11.12
C ASN A 69 -9.04 4.58 12.30
N TYR A 70 -7.73 4.54 12.03
CA TYR A 70 -6.65 4.56 13.02
C TYR A 70 -5.67 5.72 12.70
N PRO A 71 -6.12 6.98 12.79
CA PRO A 71 -5.42 8.13 12.19
C PRO A 71 -3.99 8.32 12.73
N LYS A 72 -3.75 8.08 14.02
CA LYS A 72 -2.42 8.21 14.63
C LYS A 72 -1.42 7.20 14.03
N GLU A 73 -1.82 5.94 13.93
CA GLU A 73 -0.97 4.87 13.40
C GLU A 73 -0.81 5.00 11.88
N ARG A 74 -1.85 5.45 11.17
CA ARG A 74 -1.76 5.82 9.75
C ARG A 74 -0.74 6.92 9.50
N GLU A 75 -0.81 8.01 10.26
CA GLU A 75 0.11 9.14 10.15
C GLU A 75 1.55 8.70 10.41
N LEU A 76 1.76 7.88 11.44
CA LEU A 76 3.06 7.30 11.77
C LEU A 76 3.64 6.49 10.61
N LEU A 77 2.87 5.56 10.03
CA LEU A 77 3.33 4.73 8.91
C LEU A 77 3.60 5.58 7.66
N VAL A 78 2.73 6.53 7.34
CA VAL A 78 2.93 7.45 6.20
C VAL A 78 4.21 8.26 6.39
N GLN A 79 4.48 8.75 7.61
CA GLN A 79 5.71 9.47 7.92
C GLN A 79 6.94 8.57 7.71
N TRP A 80 6.95 7.37 8.30
CA TRP A 80 8.06 6.43 8.15
C TRP A 80 8.33 6.06 6.68
N LEU A 81 7.29 5.79 5.90
CA LEU A 81 7.43 5.52 4.47
C LEU A 81 7.95 6.75 3.71
N SER A 82 7.57 7.97 4.10
CA SER A 82 8.08 9.21 3.51
C SER A 82 9.57 9.44 3.80
N GLU A 83 10.09 8.88 4.89
CA GLU A 83 11.48 8.99 5.34
C GLU A 83 12.35 7.78 4.92
N ALA A 84 11.72 6.66 4.56
CA ALA A 84 12.39 5.41 4.21
C ALA A 84 13.47 5.58 3.12
N PRO A 85 14.63 4.89 3.21
CA PRO A 85 15.72 5.09 2.26
C PRO A 85 15.40 4.64 0.82
N GLY A 86 14.40 3.78 0.64
CA GLY A 86 13.95 3.27 -0.66
C GLY A 86 12.59 3.84 -1.10
N THR A 87 12.14 3.46 -2.29
CA THR A 87 10.81 3.78 -2.80
C THR A 87 9.76 2.88 -2.14
N PRO A 88 8.79 3.43 -1.38
CA PRO A 88 7.75 2.64 -0.73
C PRO A 88 6.60 2.32 -1.69
N ILE A 89 6.24 1.04 -1.77
CA ILE A 89 5.06 0.55 -2.50
C ILE A 89 4.25 -0.32 -1.54
N VAL A 90 2.98 0.04 -1.33
CA VAL A 90 2.08 -0.67 -0.43
C VAL A 90 1.14 -1.56 -1.23
N LEU A 91 1.01 -2.82 -0.84
CA LEU A 91 0.10 -3.79 -1.44
C LEU A 91 -0.96 -4.17 -0.41
N THR A 92 -2.22 -3.93 -0.75
CA THR A 92 -3.35 -4.15 0.16
C THR A 92 -4.48 -4.97 -0.45
N GLY A 93 -5.43 -5.40 0.38
CA GLY A 93 -6.56 -6.24 -0.01
C GLY A 93 -7.80 -5.95 0.84
N ASP A 94 -8.59 -6.98 1.17
CA ASP A 94 -9.74 -6.94 2.12
C ASP A 94 -10.95 -6.08 1.72
N ARG A 95 -10.86 -5.23 0.68
CA ARG A 95 -11.93 -4.27 0.34
C ARG A 95 -13.04 -4.80 -0.54
N HIS A 96 -12.85 -5.94 -1.20
CA HIS A 96 -13.75 -6.46 -2.25
C HIS A 96 -13.94 -5.49 -3.45
N SER A 97 -13.11 -4.46 -3.56
CA SER A 97 -12.85 -3.74 -4.81
C SER A 97 -11.40 -3.29 -4.82
N GLY A 98 -10.90 -3.00 -6.01
CA GLY A 98 -9.52 -2.59 -6.23
C GLY A 98 -9.41 -1.14 -6.62
N GLU A 99 -8.32 -0.52 -6.20
CA GLU A 99 -7.96 0.85 -6.56
C GLU A 99 -6.45 1.07 -6.44
N ILE A 100 -5.97 2.14 -7.07
CA ILE A 100 -4.59 2.58 -6.99
C ILE A 100 -4.60 3.97 -6.37
N ASN A 101 -3.90 4.12 -5.26
CA ASN A 101 -3.81 5.34 -4.50
C ASN A 101 -2.37 5.88 -4.55
N LYS A 102 -2.22 7.20 -4.51
CA LYS A 102 -0.93 7.86 -4.39
C LYS A 102 -1.02 9.04 -3.44
N MET A 103 0.01 9.17 -2.62
CA MET A 103 0.25 10.35 -1.79
C MET A 103 1.71 10.79 -1.96
N VAL A 104 1.97 12.10 -1.91
CA VAL A 104 3.34 12.63 -1.85
C VAL A 104 3.52 13.34 -0.52
N VAL A 105 4.49 12.89 0.27
CA VAL A 105 4.82 13.45 1.58
C VAL A 105 6.32 13.73 1.60
N ASN A 106 6.71 14.96 1.97
CA ASN A 106 8.11 15.38 2.01
C ASN A 106 8.88 15.11 0.70
N GLY A 107 8.19 15.25 -0.45
CA GLY A 107 8.77 14.99 -1.77
C GLY A 107 8.87 13.51 -2.17
N LYS A 108 8.50 12.57 -1.28
CA LYS A 108 8.48 11.13 -1.58
C LYS A 108 7.08 10.65 -1.92
N ALA A 109 6.95 9.99 -3.07
CA ALA A 109 5.71 9.32 -3.47
C ALA A 109 5.55 7.98 -2.75
N ILE A 110 4.38 7.76 -2.18
CA ILE A 110 3.92 6.48 -1.66
C ILE A 110 2.77 6.04 -2.57
N VAL A 111 2.90 4.89 -3.20
CA VAL A 111 1.83 4.28 -3.99
C VAL A 111 1.29 3.08 -3.26
N GLU A 112 -0.03 2.97 -3.24
CA GLU A 112 -0.75 1.82 -2.74
C GLU A 112 -1.54 1.18 -3.88
N VAL A 113 -1.49 -0.15 -3.97
CA VAL A 113 -2.30 -0.95 -4.88
C VAL A 113 -3.15 -1.90 -4.04
N CYS A 114 -4.46 -1.63 -4.01
CA CYS A 114 -5.43 -2.53 -3.40
C CYS A 114 -5.95 -3.51 -4.46
N ALA A 115 -5.68 -4.80 -4.29
CA ALA A 115 -6.06 -5.86 -5.22
C ALA A 115 -6.96 -6.89 -4.53
N SER A 116 -8.28 -6.63 -4.52
CA SER A 116 -9.29 -7.51 -3.93
C SER A 116 -10.63 -7.26 -4.64
N PRO A 117 -11.35 -8.26 -5.16
CA PRO A 117 -11.21 -9.67 -4.88
C PRO A 117 -10.70 -10.49 -6.08
N LEU A 118 -9.99 -11.59 -5.79
CA LEU A 118 -9.64 -12.59 -6.80
C LEU A 118 -10.79 -13.60 -7.05
N THR A 119 -11.44 -14.05 -5.97
CA THR A 119 -12.49 -15.09 -6.02
C THR A 119 -13.81 -14.69 -5.36
N ALA A 120 -13.79 -13.75 -4.40
CA ALA A 120 -15.01 -13.24 -3.77
C ALA A 120 -15.81 -12.35 -4.74
N ASN A 121 -17.05 -12.00 -4.37
CA ASN A 121 -17.83 -11.04 -5.14
C ASN A 121 -17.22 -9.64 -5.06
N ALA A 122 -17.18 -8.96 -6.20
CA ALA A 122 -16.77 -7.56 -6.25
C ALA A 122 -17.89 -6.67 -5.69
N HIS A 123 -17.50 -5.75 -4.82
CA HIS A 123 -18.34 -4.71 -4.22
C HIS A 123 -17.68 -3.36 -4.49
N PRO A 124 -18.01 -2.72 -5.64
CA PRO A 124 -17.42 -1.43 -5.98
C PRO A 124 -17.79 -0.36 -4.96
N HIS A 125 -16.79 0.43 -4.55
CA HIS A 125 -16.91 1.53 -3.59
C HIS A 125 -16.67 2.88 -4.27
N HIS A 126 -17.30 3.10 -5.42
CA HIS A 126 -17.13 4.30 -6.26
C HIS A 126 -17.33 5.60 -5.48
N GLU A 127 -18.39 5.64 -4.66
CA GLU A 127 -18.85 6.82 -3.92
C GLU A 127 -18.01 7.16 -2.66
N GLU A 128 -16.99 6.35 -2.32
CA GLU A 128 -16.10 6.69 -1.21
C GLU A 128 -15.29 7.94 -1.52
N ASN A 129 -15.33 8.91 -0.59
CA ASN A 129 -14.52 10.12 -0.69
C ASN A 129 -13.04 9.83 -0.37
N ASN A 130 -12.37 9.21 -1.35
CA ASN A 130 -10.96 8.89 -1.31
C ASN A 130 -10.16 9.90 -2.17
N ARG A 131 -9.46 10.81 -1.49
CA ARG A 131 -8.68 11.89 -2.13
C ARG A 131 -7.32 11.46 -2.68
N THR A 132 -6.90 10.21 -2.46
CA THR A 132 -5.61 9.69 -2.94
C THR A 132 -5.75 8.79 -4.17
N ARG A 133 -6.98 8.44 -4.57
CA ARG A 133 -7.25 7.59 -5.73
C ARG A 133 -6.79 8.27 -7.01
N LEU A 134 -6.10 7.52 -7.87
CA LEU A 134 -5.55 8.03 -9.14
C LEU A 134 -6.52 7.97 -10.33
N HIS A 135 -7.70 7.40 -10.12
CA HIS A 135 -8.71 7.16 -11.15
C HIS A 135 -10.10 7.38 -10.55
N GLU A 136 -11.12 7.43 -11.40
CA GLU A 136 -12.47 7.82 -10.97
C GLU A 136 -13.15 6.72 -10.13
N ASN A 137 -12.93 5.46 -10.49
CA ASN A 137 -13.78 4.35 -10.09
C ASN A 137 -12.98 3.21 -9.44
N THR A 138 -13.55 2.53 -8.46
CA THR A 138 -12.98 1.24 -8.01
C THR A 138 -13.28 0.14 -9.03
N THR A 139 -12.61 -1.01 -8.95
CA THR A 139 -12.97 -2.15 -9.80
C THR A 139 -14.36 -2.66 -9.44
N GLY A 140 -15.10 -3.13 -10.46
CA GLY A 140 -16.43 -3.75 -10.28
C GLY A 140 -16.48 -5.24 -10.64
N THR A 141 -15.32 -5.89 -10.73
CA THR A 141 -15.16 -7.30 -11.10
C THR A 141 -14.00 -7.92 -10.34
N GLN A 142 -13.96 -9.26 -10.31
CA GLN A 142 -12.77 -9.98 -9.86
C GLN A 142 -11.56 -9.62 -10.70
N HIS A 143 -10.42 -9.46 -10.04
CA HIS A 143 -9.17 -9.01 -10.65
C HIS A 143 -7.97 -9.41 -9.79
N PHE A 144 -6.78 -9.22 -10.33
CA PHE A 144 -5.51 -9.39 -9.62
C PHE A 144 -4.59 -8.19 -9.82
N GLY A 145 -3.68 -7.98 -8.88
CA GLY A 145 -2.66 -6.94 -8.96
C GLY A 145 -1.38 -7.47 -9.63
N VAL A 146 -0.73 -6.60 -10.40
CA VAL A 146 0.61 -6.83 -10.95
C VAL A 146 1.49 -5.65 -10.58
N LEU A 147 2.64 -5.94 -9.98
CA LEU A 147 3.73 -4.98 -9.76
C LEU A 147 4.93 -5.42 -10.60
N GLN A 148 5.41 -4.54 -11.46
CA GLN A 148 6.62 -4.72 -12.26
C GLN A 148 7.64 -3.68 -11.85
N LEU A 149 8.83 -4.14 -11.44
CA LEU A 149 9.95 -3.28 -11.09
C LEU A 149 10.99 -3.30 -12.20
N LYS A 150 11.49 -2.12 -12.56
CA LYS A 150 12.70 -1.97 -13.37
C LYS A 150 13.79 -1.41 -12.46
N LEU A 151 14.68 -2.31 -12.04
CA LEU A 151 15.79 -2.00 -11.16
C LEU A 151 16.99 -1.46 -11.95
N SER A 152 17.78 -0.63 -11.28
CA SER A 152 19.05 -0.09 -11.76
C SER A 152 20.00 0.08 -10.58
N ASP A 153 21.28 0.30 -10.88
CA ASP A 153 22.29 0.58 -9.85
C ASP A 153 22.08 1.95 -9.16
N ALA A 154 21.31 2.85 -9.77
CA ALA A 154 20.89 4.11 -9.16
C ALA A 154 19.83 3.89 -8.06
N LYS A 155 19.79 4.80 -7.07
CA LYS A 155 18.79 4.80 -6.01
C LYS A 155 17.37 4.99 -6.57
N GLY A 156 16.43 4.20 -6.06
CA GLY A 156 15.04 4.14 -6.52
C GLY A 156 14.79 3.08 -7.58
N ALA A 157 13.56 2.99 -8.07
CA ALA A 157 13.19 2.12 -9.17
C ALA A 157 12.04 2.72 -9.99
N ALA A 158 12.07 2.50 -11.30
CA ALA A 158 10.88 2.68 -12.11
C ALA A 158 9.94 1.50 -11.85
N TYR A 159 8.66 1.77 -11.74
CA TYR A 159 7.67 0.73 -11.52
C TYR A 159 6.42 0.95 -12.36
N HIS A 160 5.79 -0.17 -12.69
CA HIS A 160 4.47 -0.22 -13.31
C HIS A 160 3.60 -1.08 -12.40
N VAL A 161 2.48 -0.53 -11.96
CA VAL A 161 1.46 -1.24 -11.20
C VAL A 161 0.16 -1.29 -11.99
N GLY A 162 -0.60 -2.36 -11.83
CA GLY A 162 -1.92 -2.44 -12.42
C GLY A 162 -2.82 -3.48 -11.79
N LEU A 163 -4.12 -3.30 -12.04
CA LEU A 163 -5.19 -4.22 -11.69
C LEU A 163 -5.76 -4.77 -12.99
N TYR A 164 -5.85 -6.10 -13.08
CA TYR A 164 -6.19 -6.81 -14.32
C TYR A 164 -7.34 -7.78 -14.10
N ASP A 165 -8.29 -7.82 -15.02
CA ASP A 165 -9.39 -8.79 -14.99
C ASP A 165 -8.91 -10.23 -15.27
N ALA A 166 -9.80 -11.21 -15.17
CA ALA A 166 -9.48 -12.62 -15.42
C ALA A 166 -8.99 -12.93 -16.85
N LYS A 167 -9.16 -12.02 -17.81
CA LYS A 167 -8.67 -12.13 -19.19
C LYS A 167 -7.32 -11.45 -19.39
N GLY A 168 -6.78 -10.80 -18.36
CA GLY A 168 -5.57 -10.00 -18.45
C GLY A 168 -5.79 -8.59 -19.01
N THR A 169 -7.04 -8.13 -19.10
CA THR A 169 -7.35 -6.75 -19.49
C THR A 169 -7.02 -5.82 -18.34
N ALA A 170 -6.25 -4.77 -18.60
CA ALA A 170 -5.98 -3.74 -17.61
C ALA A 170 -7.27 -2.98 -17.26
N LEU A 171 -7.65 -2.99 -15.98
CA LEU A 171 -8.73 -2.17 -15.44
C LEU A 171 -8.17 -0.80 -15.04
N PHE A 172 -7.07 -0.80 -14.30
CA PHE A 172 -6.34 0.40 -13.90
C PHE A 172 -4.84 0.15 -13.94
N THR A 173 -4.06 1.16 -14.32
CA THR A 173 -2.60 1.09 -14.29
C THR A 173 -2.01 2.42 -13.86
N HIS A 174 -0.85 2.37 -13.23
CA HIS A 174 -0.05 3.54 -12.93
C HIS A 174 1.43 3.21 -13.15
N ARG A 175 2.18 4.18 -13.68
CA ARG A 175 3.61 4.05 -13.93
C ARG A 175 4.32 5.25 -13.34
N GLU A 176 5.45 4.98 -12.70
CA GLU A 176 6.38 5.98 -12.19
C GLU A 176 7.78 5.66 -12.69
N THR A 177 8.47 6.72 -13.07
CA THR A 177 9.89 6.69 -13.41
C THR A 177 10.60 7.64 -12.45
N PRO A 178 11.73 7.23 -11.82
CA PRO A 178 12.51 8.14 -10.99
C PRO A 178 12.82 9.41 -11.75
N ILE A 179 12.68 10.55 -11.08
CA ILE A 179 13.15 11.82 -11.61
C ILE A 179 14.69 11.77 -11.54
N ASN A 180 15.34 11.80 -12.70
CA ASN A 180 16.80 11.91 -12.81
C ASN A 180 17.31 13.24 -12.22
#